data_AF-A0A2D0HIB3-F1
#
_entry.id   AF-A0A2D0HIB3-F1
#
_cell.length_a   1.000
_cell.length_b   1.000
_cell.length_c   1.000
_cell.angle_alpha   90.00
_cell.angle_beta   90.00
_cell.angle_gamma   90.00
#
_symmetry.space_group_name_H-M   'P 1'
#
loop_
_entity.id
_entity.type
_entity.pdbx_description
1 polymer ?
#
loop_
_entity_poly.entity_id
_entity_poly.type
_entity_poly.pdbx_seq_one_letter_code
_entity_poly.pdbx_strand_id
1 'polypeptide(L)'
;MSKEIISRINIQIVIIASSIVSFYLGLKIFDRELSLIERLSDTEMIGFYAHCLGLFVGSYEEDYGYVTLEVILAVKPVITCNDSGEAVEFVIDQETAFVINPQNQRRSHKPLMIYTFINKVLLQWGWQD
;
A
#
# COMPACT_ATOMS: atom_id res chain seq x y z
N MET A 1 4.93 4.62 -16.77
CA MET A 1 3.80 3.98 -17.50
C MET A 1 2.63 4.97 -17.56
N SER A 2 1.86 5.04 -18.65
CA SER A 2 0.75 6.00 -18.75
C SER A 2 -0.46 5.55 -17.91
N LYS A 3 -1.30 6.51 -17.45
CA LYS A 3 -2.56 6.24 -16.73
C LYS A 3 -3.46 5.24 -17.47
N GLU A 4 -3.43 5.29 -18.80
CA GLU A 4 -4.23 4.44 -19.69
C GLU A 4 -3.77 2.97 -19.70
N ILE A 5 -2.48 2.71 -19.47
CA ILE A 5 -1.99 1.33 -19.34
C ILE A 5 -2.37 0.77 -17.97
N ILE A 6 -2.20 1.56 -16.90
CA ILE A 6 -2.54 1.14 -15.53
C ILE A 6 -4.02 0.80 -15.40
N SER A 7 -4.91 1.59 -16.03
CA SER A 7 -6.35 1.30 -15.98
C SER A 7 -6.71 -0.04 -16.62
N ARG A 8 -5.91 -0.53 -17.58
CA ARG A 8 -6.09 -1.83 -18.25
C ARG A 8 -5.56 -3.02 -17.44
N ILE A 9 -4.69 -2.81 -16.45
CA ILE A 9 -4.15 -3.89 -15.61
C ILE A 9 -5.17 -4.20 -14.51
N ASN A 10 -5.60 -5.46 -14.41
CA ASN A 10 -6.59 -5.87 -13.41
C ASN A 10 -5.98 -6.02 -12.00
N ILE A 11 -5.69 -4.91 -11.35
CA ILE A 11 -5.25 -4.88 -9.95
C ILE A 11 -6.46 -4.64 -9.05
N GLN A 12 -6.62 -5.51 -8.06
CA GLN A 12 -7.57 -5.33 -6.97
C GLN A 12 -6.89 -4.55 -5.85
N ILE A 13 -7.59 -3.54 -5.31
CA ILE A 13 -7.15 -2.79 -4.13
C ILE A 13 -8.04 -3.20 -2.97
N VAL A 14 -7.42 -3.77 -1.95
CA VAL A 14 -8.09 -4.24 -0.73
C VAL A 14 -7.62 -3.37 0.42
N ILE A 15 -8.57 -2.81 1.18
CA ILE A 15 -8.32 -2.00 2.36
C ILE A 15 -8.79 -2.79 3.57
N ILE A 16 -7.90 -2.96 4.54
CA ILE A 16 -8.19 -3.62 5.80
C ILE A 16 -8.18 -2.56 6.89
N ALA A 17 -9.32 -2.27 7.51
CA ALA A 17 -9.45 -1.22 8.53
C ALA A 17 -10.68 -1.43 9.42
N SER A 18 -10.52 -1.25 10.74
CA SER A 18 -11.56 -1.56 11.72
C SER A 18 -12.49 -0.40 12.11
N SER A 19 -12.13 0.88 11.88
CA SER A 19 -12.86 1.98 12.53
C SER A 19 -13.06 3.29 11.75
N ILE A 20 -12.64 3.40 10.49
CA ILE A 20 -12.94 4.58 9.65
C ILE A 20 -13.38 4.11 8.24
N VAL A 21 -14.48 3.38 8.19
CA VAL A 21 -15.10 2.92 6.93
C VAL A 21 -15.52 4.12 6.06
N SER A 22 -16.04 5.18 6.67
CA SER A 22 -16.64 6.33 5.97
C SER A 22 -15.65 7.19 5.18
N PHE A 23 -14.36 7.19 5.52
CA PHE A 23 -13.35 7.96 4.76
C PHE A 23 -12.99 7.29 3.43
N TYR A 24 -13.04 5.96 3.40
CA TYR A 24 -12.66 5.16 2.22
C TYR A 24 -13.86 4.78 1.36
N LEU A 25 -15.08 4.86 1.92
CA LEU A 25 -16.31 4.58 1.18
C LEU A 25 -16.49 5.59 0.03
N GLY A 26 -16.63 5.08 -1.19
CA GLY A 26 -16.80 5.90 -2.40
C GLY A 26 -15.50 6.50 -2.97
N LEU A 27 -14.34 6.26 -2.35
CA LEU A 27 -13.06 6.53 -3.02
C LEU A 27 -12.94 5.60 -4.22
N LYS A 28 -12.66 6.19 -5.38
CA LYS A 28 -12.25 5.47 -6.57
C LYS A 28 -10.78 5.71 -6.81
N ILE A 29 -10.04 4.63 -7.00
CA ILE A 29 -8.65 4.70 -7.43
C ILE A 29 -8.61 4.04 -8.81
N PHE A 30 -8.17 4.78 -9.83
CA PHE A 30 -8.24 4.34 -11.24
C PHE A 30 -9.65 3.95 -11.70
N ASP A 31 -10.68 4.67 -11.23
CA ASP A 31 -12.10 4.35 -11.50
C ASP A 31 -12.55 2.97 -10.96
N ARG A 32 -11.73 2.34 -10.12
CA ARG A 32 -12.02 1.04 -9.50
C ARG A 32 -12.65 1.23 -8.13
N GLU A 33 -13.60 0.36 -7.82
CA GLU A 33 -14.13 0.21 -6.48
C GLU A 33 -13.09 -0.45 -5.57
N LEU A 34 -13.08 -0.02 -4.33
CA LEU A 34 -12.20 -0.53 -3.29
C LEU A 34 -12.94 -1.64 -2.55
N SER A 35 -12.27 -2.79 -2.35
CA SER A 35 -12.79 -3.81 -1.46
C SER A 35 -12.40 -3.45 -0.03
N LEU A 36 -13.39 -3.24 0.84
CA LEU A 36 -13.15 -2.97 2.24
C LEU A 36 -13.42 -4.22 3.07
N ILE A 37 -12.47 -4.58 3.92
CA ILE A 37 -12.57 -5.70 4.85
C ILE A 37 -12.33 -5.16 6.26
N GLU A 38 -13.29 -5.36 7.15
CA GLU A 38 -13.19 -4.84 8.53
C GLU A 38 -12.19 -5.63 9.37
N ARG A 39 -12.18 -6.95 9.17
CA ARG A 39 -11.35 -7.87 9.93
C ARG A 39 -11.03 -9.09 9.09
N LEU A 40 -9.80 -9.58 9.24
CA LEU A 40 -9.33 -10.84 8.70
C LEU A 40 -8.91 -11.75 9.84
N SER A 41 -9.07 -13.05 9.64
CA SER A 41 -8.34 -14.05 10.41
C SER A 41 -6.86 -14.07 10.03
N ASP A 42 -6.02 -14.61 10.90
CA ASP A 42 -4.59 -14.75 10.65
C ASP A 42 -4.32 -15.56 9.36
N THR A 43 -5.12 -16.60 9.11
CA THR A 43 -5.03 -17.41 7.89
C THR A 43 -5.36 -16.62 6.63
N GLU A 44 -6.33 -15.72 6.68
CA GLU A 44 -6.67 -14.88 5.54
C GLU A 44 -5.60 -13.80 5.31
N MET A 45 -5.07 -13.20 6.39
CA MET A 45 -3.95 -12.26 6.33
C MET A 45 -2.74 -12.87 5.61
N ILE A 46 -2.36 -14.10 5.99
CA ILE A 46 -1.28 -14.85 5.31
C ILE A 46 -1.58 -15.02 3.81
N GLY A 47 -2.84 -15.36 3.47
CA GLY A 47 -3.26 -15.46 2.07
C GLY A 47 -3.10 -14.15 1.30
N PHE A 48 -3.47 -13.02 1.91
CA PHE A 48 -3.26 -11.70 1.31
C PHE A 48 -1.78 -11.38 1.13
N TYR A 49 -0.94 -11.63 2.14
CA TYR A 49 0.50 -11.39 2.03
C TYR A 49 1.16 -12.25 0.96
N ALA A 50 0.75 -13.52 0.81
CA ALA A 50 1.30 -14.40 -0.22
C ALA A 50 0.98 -13.92 -1.64
N HIS A 51 -0.23 -13.39 -1.85
CA HIS A 51 -0.77 -13.10 -3.19
C HIS A 51 -0.80 -11.62 -3.57
N CYS A 52 -0.54 -10.70 -2.64
CA CYS A 52 -0.51 -9.28 -2.98
C CYS A 52 0.71 -8.94 -3.85
N LEU A 53 0.59 -7.81 -4.57
CA LEU A 53 1.71 -7.20 -5.30
C LEU A 53 2.58 -6.33 -4.38
N GLY A 54 2.07 -5.95 -3.21
CA GLY A 54 2.74 -5.11 -2.24
C GLY A 54 1.75 -4.51 -1.24
N LEU A 55 2.29 -3.87 -0.20
CA LEU A 55 1.54 -3.21 0.86
C LEU A 55 1.73 -1.70 0.79
N PHE A 56 0.67 -0.96 1.11
CA PHE A 56 0.74 0.47 1.36
C PHE A 56 0.39 0.76 2.82
N VAL A 57 1.33 1.35 3.56
CA VAL A 57 1.16 1.81 4.94
C VAL A 57 1.18 3.34 4.95
N GLY A 58 0.00 3.94 4.94
CA GLY A 58 -0.15 5.40 4.97
C GLY A 58 -0.68 5.93 6.31
N SER A 59 -0.62 5.12 7.36
CA SER A 59 -0.97 5.54 8.72
C SER A 59 0.00 6.63 9.17
N TYR A 60 -0.50 7.62 9.92
CA TYR A 60 0.35 8.64 10.53
C TYR A 60 0.74 8.13 11.90
N GLU A 61 2.03 8.17 12.24
CA GLU A 61 2.57 7.66 13.51
C GLU A 61 2.01 6.27 13.85
N GLU A 62 2.30 5.27 13.01
CA GLU A 62 1.90 3.90 13.29
C GLU A 62 2.76 3.32 14.41
N ASP A 63 2.11 2.64 15.36
CA ASP A 63 2.67 2.36 16.69
C ASP A 63 3.37 1.01 16.84
N TYR A 64 3.32 0.10 15.84
CA TYR A 64 3.84 -1.28 16.02
C TYR A 64 4.64 -1.86 14.86
N GLY A 65 4.43 -1.40 13.63
CA GLY A 65 5.14 -1.86 12.43
C GLY A 65 4.92 -3.32 12.03
N TYR A 66 4.10 -4.11 12.73
CA TYR A 66 4.00 -5.56 12.52
C TYR A 66 3.58 -5.94 11.10
N VAL A 67 2.56 -5.27 10.55
CA VAL A 67 2.08 -5.52 9.19
C VAL A 67 3.19 -5.25 8.16
N THR A 68 4.03 -4.23 8.40
CA THR A 68 5.19 -3.94 7.55
C THR A 68 6.19 -5.09 7.58
N LEU A 69 6.54 -5.59 8.78
CA LEU A 69 7.48 -6.70 8.94
C LEU A 69 6.97 -7.99 8.28
N GLU A 70 5.70 -8.33 8.49
CA GLU A 70 5.09 -9.53 7.93
C GLU A 70 5.12 -9.53 6.40
N VAL A 71 4.88 -8.37 5.77
CA VAL A 71 4.92 -8.21 4.31
C VAL A 71 6.34 -8.27 3.76
N ILE A 72 7.32 -7.67 4.44
CA ILE A 72 8.73 -7.77 4.06
C ILE A 72 9.18 -9.23 4.14
N LEU A 73 8.80 -9.96 5.19
CA LEU A 73 9.09 -11.39 5.34
C LEU A 73 8.41 -12.25 4.25
N ALA A 74 7.27 -11.79 3.72
CA ALA A 74 6.63 -12.38 2.55
C ALA A 74 7.28 -11.98 1.21
N VAL A 75 8.41 -11.27 1.24
CA VAL A 75 9.16 -10.78 0.07
C VAL A 75 8.30 -9.88 -0.83
N LYS A 76 7.45 -9.07 -0.20
CA LYS A 76 6.57 -8.13 -0.89
C LYS A 76 7.05 -6.69 -0.65
N PRO A 77 7.00 -5.83 -1.67
CA PRO A 77 7.35 -4.43 -1.50
C PRO A 77 6.38 -3.73 -0.56
N VAL A 78 6.94 -2.89 0.30
CA VAL A 78 6.16 -1.94 1.11
C VAL A 78 6.26 -0.55 0.51
N ILE A 79 5.20 0.25 0.64
CA ILE A 79 5.29 1.69 0.47
C ILE A 79 4.76 2.34 1.73
N THR A 80 5.56 3.24 2.27
CA THR A 80 5.26 3.93 3.51
C THR A 80 5.59 5.41 3.39
N CYS A 81 5.11 6.21 4.34
CA CYS A 81 5.46 7.63 4.41
C CYS A 81 6.50 7.85 5.49
N ASN A 82 7.39 8.83 5.32
CA ASN A 82 8.38 9.14 6.36
C ASN A 82 7.76 9.62 7.70
N ASP A 83 6.47 9.91 7.73
CA ASP A 83 5.67 10.24 8.91
C ASP A 83 4.82 9.06 9.42
N SER A 84 5.06 7.84 8.92
CA SER A 84 4.31 6.63 9.30
C SER A 84 4.79 5.94 10.57
N GLY A 85 5.62 6.59 11.39
CA GLY A 85 6.07 6.03 12.68
C GLY A 85 6.89 4.75 12.50
N GLU A 86 6.62 3.75 13.35
CA GLU A 86 7.40 2.50 13.44
C GLU A 86 7.39 1.71 12.12
N ALA A 87 6.37 1.86 11.29
CA ALA A 87 6.35 1.28 9.95
C ALA A 87 7.53 1.69 9.06
N VAL A 88 8.19 2.82 9.34
CA VAL A 88 9.38 3.29 8.59
C VAL A 88 10.67 2.72 9.14
N GLU A 89 10.71 2.34 10.42
CA GLU A 89 11.95 1.93 11.09
C GLU A 89 12.47 0.58 10.57
N PHE A 90 11.58 -0.25 10.04
CA PHE A 90 11.90 -1.58 9.55
C PHE A 90 12.18 -1.66 8.04
N VAL A 91 12.10 -0.53 7.33
CA VAL A 91 12.28 -0.51 5.87
C VAL A 91 13.61 0.11 5.46
N ILE A 92 14.11 -0.34 4.32
CA ILE A 92 15.23 0.25 3.61
C ILE A 92 14.66 0.81 2.32
N ASP A 93 14.72 2.13 2.16
CA ASP A 93 14.22 2.79 0.96
C ASP A 93 14.93 2.24 -0.28
N GLN A 94 14.14 1.95 -1.32
CA GLN A 94 14.53 1.34 -2.59
C GLN A 94 15.05 -0.11 -2.51
N GLU A 95 15.05 -0.74 -1.33
CA GLU A 95 15.45 -2.15 -1.15
C GLU A 95 14.33 -3.04 -0.61
N THR A 96 13.66 -2.62 0.48
CA THR A 96 12.51 -3.34 1.06
C THR A 96 11.23 -2.51 1.02
N ALA A 97 11.34 -1.20 0.79
CA ALA A 97 10.20 -0.33 0.58
C ALA A 97 10.49 0.86 -0.33
N PHE A 98 9.44 1.62 -0.66
CA PHE A 98 9.58 3.01 -1.07
C PHE A 98 9.07 3.93 0.04
N VAL A 99 9.96 4.75 0.58
CA VAL A 99 9.63 5.76 1.60
C VAL A 99 9.34 7.08 0.91
N ILE A 100 8.11 7.55 1.02
CA ILE A 100 7.67 8.78 0.38
C ILE A 100 7.61 9.90 1.42
N ASN A 101 8.23 11.04 1.12
CA ASN A 101 8.02 12.24 1.93
C ASN A 101 6.72 12.92 1.49
N PRO A 102 5.70 13.06 2.36
CA PRO A 102 4.48 13.78 2.06
C PRO A 102 4.73 15.30 2.17
N GLN A 103 5.65 15.88 1.37
CA GLN A 103 5.85 17.33 1.39
C GLN A 103 4.62 18.07 0.85
N ASN A 104 4.10 19.02 1.66
CA ASN A 104 3.07 20.02 1.33
C ASN A 104 1.65 19.57 1.01
N GLN A 105 1.32 18.28 1.12
CA GLN A 105 -0.04 17.82 0.87
C GLN A 105 -0.66 17.32 2.17
N ARG A 106 -1.63 18.09 2.69
CA ARG A 106 -2.56 17.64 3.74
C ARG A 106 -2.98 16.19 3.46
N ARG A 107 -3.37 15.44 4.51
CA ARG A 107 -3.95 14.07 4.56
C ARG A 107 -4.77 13.60 3.33
N SER A 108 -5.29 14.52 2.52
CA SER A 108 -6.14 14.38 1.33
C SER A 108 -5.49 13.81 0.06
N HIS A 109 -4.18 13.56 -0.05
CA HIS A 109 -3.56 13.05 -1.30
C HIS A 109 -3.04 11.61 -1.25
N LYS A 110 -3.40 10.82 -0.23
CA LYS A 110 -3.10 9.38 -0.17
C LYS A 110 -3.44 8.58 -1.45
N PRO A 111 -4.50 8.90 -2.22
CA PRO A 111 -4.76 8.25 -3.50
C PRO A 111 -3.65 8.44 -4.56
N LEU A 112 -2.95 9.58 -4.55
CA LEU A 112 -1.82 9.82 -5.45
C LEU A 112 -0.61 8.95 -5.07
N MET A 113 -0.47 8.59 -3.79
CA MET A 113 0.59 7.67 -3.36
C MET A 113 0.34 6.24 -3.84
N ILE A 114 -0.93 5.82 -3.91
CA ILE A 114 -1.31 4.54 -4.53
C ILE A 114 -1.04 4.56 -6.05
N TYR A 115 -1.13 5.72 -6.71
CA TYR A 115 -0.68 5.88 -8.10
C TYR A 115 0.83 5.68 -8.24
N THR A 116 1.62 6.28 -7.34
CA THR A 116 3.07 6.07 -7.28
C THR A 116 3.39 4.61 -6.99
N PHE A 117 2.61 3.94 -6.12
CA PHE A 117 2.74 2.52 -5.80
C PHE A 117 2.64 1.63 -7.03
N ILE A 118 1.54 1.72 -7.77
CA ILE A 118 1.34 0.86 -8.93
C ILE A 118 2.46 1.10 -9.96
N ASN A 119 2.88 2.34 -10.17
CA ASN A 119 3.99 2.62 -11.07
C ASN A 119 5.30 2.02 -10.57
N LYS A 120 5.66 2.23 -9.30
CA LYS A 120 6.94 1.75 -8.77
C LYS A 120 6.98 0.23 -8.66
N VAL A 121 5.94 -0.41 -8.12
CA VAL A 121 5.88 -1.87 -8.01
C VAL A 121 5.89 -2.54 -9.38
N LEU A 122 5.06 -2.07 -10.33
CA LEU A 122 5.02 -2.69 -11.66
C LEU A 122 6.29 -2.43 -12.49
N LEU A 123 6.97 -1.28 -12.31
CA LEU A 123 8.12 -0.91 -13.14
C LEU A 123 9.47 -1.26 -12.50
N GLN A 124 9.55 -1.32 -11.17
CA GLN A 124 10.81 -1.49 -10.43
C GLN A 124 10.86 -2.81 -9.64
N TRP A 125 9.72 -3.38 -9.23
CA TRP A 125 9.69 -4.55 -8.33
C TRP A 125 9.20 -5.85 -8.98
N GLY A 126 9.63 -6.16 -10.20
CA GLY A 126 9.39 -7.51 -10.73
C GLY A 126 9.22 -7.69 -12.23
N TRP A 127 9.64 -6.74 -13.06
CA TRP A 127 9.67 -6.93 -14.53
C TRP A 127 10.89 -6.25 -15.14
N GLN A 128 12.07 -6.53 -14.61
CA GLN A 128 13.31 -6.41 -15.36
C GLN A 128 13.93 -7.80 -15.39
N ASP A 129 14.13 -8.32 -16.60
CA ASP A 129 14.62 -9.67 -16.89
C ASP A 129 15.89 -10.04 -16.10
#